data_AF-A0A1M6MNP1-F1
#
_entry.id   AF-A0A1M6MNP1-F1
#
_cell.length_a   1.000
_cell.length_b   1.000
_cell.length_c   1.000
_cell.angle_alpha   90.00
_cell.angle_beta   90.00
_cell.angle_gamma   90.00
#
_symmetry.space_group_name_H-M   'P 1'
#
loop_
_entity.id
_entity.type
_entity.pdbx_description
1 polymer ?
#
loop_
_entity_poly.entity_id
_entity_poly.type
_entity_poly.pdbx_seq_one_letter_code
_entity_poly.pdbx_strand_id
1 'polypeptide(L)' 'MENQAKINAATDELAVLEFEIDALQSAHGLPVDEDDLAAKQRRALALYAELKQLRNTPAAPQG' A
#
# COMPACT_ATOMS: atom_id res chain seq x y z
N MET A 1 13.61 -3.85 -15.82
CA MET A 1 13.88 -3.09 -14.56
C MET A 1 12.66 -2.29 -14.09
N GLU A 2 11.86 -1.71 -14.98
CA GLU A 2 10.72 -0.85 -14.63
C GLU A 2 9.68 -1.48 -13.67
N ASN A 3 9.33 -2.76 -13.85
CA ASN A 3 8.40 -3.44 -12.93
C ASN A 3 8.97 -3.60 -11.51
N GLN A 4 10.28 -3.79 -11.36
CA GLN A 4 10.90 -3.90 -10.03
C GLN A 4 10.88 -2.55 -9.31
N ALA A 5 11.11 -1.45 -10.03
CA ALA A 5 11.00 -0.10 -9.46
C ALA A 5 9.57 0.21 -9.01
N LYS A 6 8.56 -0.17 -9.81
CA LYS A 6 7.13 -0.03 -9.44
C LYS A 6 6.77 -0.87 -8.21
N ILE A 7 7.25 -2.11 -8.14
CA ILE A 7 7.05 -2.98 -6.97
C ILE A 7 7.67 -2.35 -5.72
N ASN A 8 8.91 -1.85 -5.81
CA ASN A 8 9.60 -1.24 -4.68
C ASN A 8 8.86 0.03 -4.21
N ALA A 9 8.44 0.90 -5.13
CA ALA A 9 7.68 2.11 -4.80
C ALA A 9 6.33 1.79 -4.14
N ALA A 10 5.57 0.86 -4.70
CA ALA A 10 4.28 0.45 -4.14
C ALA A 10 4.43 -0.26 -2.78
N THR A 11 5.55 -0.96 -2.54
CA THR A 11 5.85 -1.58 -1.24
C THR A 11 6.22 -0.53 -0.18
N ASP A 12 7.00 0.49 -0.56
CA ASP A 12 7.37 1.58 0.34
C ASP A 12 6.14 2.40 0.75
N GLU A 13 5.29 2.77 -0.22
CA GLU A 13 4.03 3.47 0.04
C GLU A 13 3.10 2.66 0.96
N LEU A 14 3.04 1.34 0.76
CA LEU A 14 2.27 0.45 1.61
C LEU A 14 2.79 0.43 3.05
N ALA A 15 4.10 0.35 3.25
CA ALA A 15 4.70 0.36 4.58
C ALA A 15 4.41 1.66 5.34
N VAL A 16 4.44 2.81 4.63
CA VAL A 16 4.05 4.10 5.21
C VAL A 16 2.57 4.09 5.62
N LEU A 17 1.68 3.60 4.76
CA LEU A 17 0.24 3.54 5.07
C LEU A 17 -0.06 2.61 6.25
N GLU A 18 0.60 1.47 6.34
CA GLU A 18 0.44 0.55 7.47
C GLU A 18 0.90 1.20 8.80
N PHE A 19 1.99 1.96 8.77
CA PHE A 19 2.44 2.74 9.92
C PHE A 19 1.46 3.86 10.29
N GLU A 20 0.92 4.59 9.32
CA GLU A 20 -0.07 5.65 9.59
C GLU A 20 -1.38 5.09 10.15
N ILE A 21 -1.84 3.94 9.64
CA ILE A 21 -3.03 3.24 10.14
C ILE A 21 -2.80 2.80 11.59
N ASP A 22 -1.65 2.20 11.90
CA ASP A 22 -1.29 1.81 13.26
C ASP A 22 -1.23 3.03 14.19
N ALA A 23 -0.62 4.13 13.75
CA ALA A 23 -0.55 5.38 14.52
C ALA A 23 -1.94 5.98 14.80
N LEU A 24 -2.85 5.96 13.82
CA LEU A 24 -4.23 6.41 14.00
C LEU A 24 -4.99 5.54 15.00
N GLN A 25 -4.85 4.23 14.90
CA GLN A 25 -5.52 3.28 15.80
C GLN A 25 -4.92 3.27 17.21
N SER A 26 -3.63 3.56 17.32
CA SER A 26 -2.88 3.58 18.57
C SER A 26 -2.95 4.94 19.28
N ALA A 27 -3.62 5.94 18.72
CA ALA A 27 -3.89 7.23 19.35
C ALA A 27 -4.85 7.08 20.54
N HIS A 28 -4.34 6.52 21.65
CA HIS A 28 -5.07 6.30 22.89
C HIS A 28 -5.60 7.63 23.45
N GLY A 29 -6.90 7.87 23.30
CA GLY A 29 -7.60 9.01 23.90
C GLY A 29 -7.98 10.14 22.93
N LEU A 30 -7.67 10.02 21.64
CA LEU A 30 -8.19 10.91 20.60
C LEU A 30 -9.21 10.18 19.73
N PRO A 31 -10.30 10.84 19.30
CA PRO A 31 -11.19 10.25 18.31
C PRO A 31 -10.40 9.98 17.03
N VAL A 32 -10.44 8.74 16.57
CA VAL A 32 -9.89 8.36 15.27
C VAL A 32 -10.78 9.00 14.20
N ASP A 33 -10.17 9.65 13.23
CA ASP A 33 -10.89 10.08 12.03
C ASP A 33 -11.20 8.84 11.18
N GLU A 34 -12.44 8.36 11.28
CA GLU A 34 -12.88 7.13 10.62
C GLU A 34 -12.85 7.26 9.08
N ASP A 35 -13.05 8.47 8.55
CA ASP A 35 -12.96 8.74 7.11
C ASP A 35 -11.50 8.66 6.63
N ASP A 36 -10.57 9.24 7.39
CA ASP A 36 -9.13 9.15 7.08
C ASP A 36 -8.62 7.71 7.22
N LEU A 37 -9.00 7.00 8.29
CA LEU A 37 -8.68 5.58 8.46
C LEU A 37 -9.21 4.73 7.31
N ALA A 38 -10.49 4.92 6.92
CA ALA A 38 -11.09 4.19 5.82
C ALA A 38 -10.42 4.53 4.47
N ALA A 39 -10.04 5.80 4.25
CA ALA A 39 -9.32 6.21 3.05
C ALA A 39 -7.94 5.53 2.96
N LYS A 40 -7.16 5.51 4.06
CA LYS A 40 -5.86 4.85 4.12
C LYS A 40 -5.97 3.33 3.93
N GLN A 41 -6.95 2.69 4.57
CA GLN A 41 -7.21 1.25 4.36
C GLN A 41 -7.59 0.91 2.92
N ARG A 42 -8.44 1.73 2.27
CA ARG A 42 -8.77 1.55 0.85
C ARG A 42 -7.54 1.72 -0.04
N ARG A 43 -6.67 2.70 0.24
CA ARG A 43 -5.43 2.90 -0.50
C ARG A 43 -4.48 1.71 -0.34
N ALA A 44 -4.31 1.21 0.88
CA ALA A 44 -3.51 0.02 1.14
C ALA A 44 -4.02 -1.20 0.36
N LEU A 45 -5.34 -1.45 0.35
CA LEU A 45 -5.96 -2.52 -0.45
C LEU A 45 -5.69 -2.36 -1.95
N ALA A 46 -5.74 -1.12 -2.47
CA ALA A 46 -5.43 -0.83 -3.87
C ALA A 46 -3.96 -1.15 -4.20
N LEU A 47 -3.02 -0.77 -3.33
CA LEU A 47 -1.60 -1.09 -3.48
C LEU A 47 -1.33 -2.60 -3.41
N TYR A 48 -2.02 -3.33 -2.52
CA TYR A 48 -1.95 -4.80 -2.49
C TYR A 48 -2.41 -5.42 -3.80
N ALA A 49 -3.49 -4.90 -4.40
CA ALA A 49 -3.95 -5.37 -5.71
C ALA A 49 -2.95 -5.05 -6.83
N GLU A 50 -2.38 -3.84 -6.84
CA GLU A 50 -1.35 -3.41 -7.79
C GLU A 50 -0.08 -4.26 -7.66
N LEU A 51 0.43 -4.47 -6.45
CA LEU A 51 1.56 -5.35 -6.17
C LEU A 51 1.28 -6.79 -6.63
N LYS A 52 0.07 -7.30 -6.38
CA LYS A 52 -0.34 -8.63 -6.86
C LYS A 52 -0.32 -8.69 -8.39
N GLN A 53 -0.77 -7.64 -9.09
CA GLN A 53 -0.72 -7.58 -10.56
C GLN A 53 0.72 -7.47 -11.07
N LEU A 54 1.54 -6.60 -10.49
CA LEU A 54 2.94 -6.43 -10.88
C LEU A 54 3.76 -7.71 -10.67
N ARG A 55 3.48 -8.47 -9.60
CA ARG A 55 4.13 -9.76 -9.30
C ARG A 55 3.61 -10.93 -10.15
N ASN A 56 2.34 -10.91 -10.56
CA ASN A 56 1.74 -11.93 -11.42
C ASN A 56 1.88 -11.62 -12.91
N THR A 57 2.34 -10.43 -13.28
CA THR A 57 2.72 -10.14 -14.66
C THR A 57 4.01 -10.91 -14.92
N PRO A 58 4.00 -12.02 -15.69
CA PRO A 58 5.25 -12.64 -16.07
C PRO A 58 6.06 -11.57 -16.79
N ALA A 59 7.32 -11.40 -16.42
CA ALA A 59 8.24 -10.58 -17.21
C ALA A 59 8.03 -11.01 -18.67
N ALA A 60 7.47 -10.14 -19.49
CA ALA A 60 7.24 -10.45 -20.89
C ALA A 60 8.56 -11.01 -21.43
N PRO A 61 8.57 -12.16 -22.14
CA PRO A 61 9.80 -12.67 -22.70
C PRO A 61 10.44 -11.52 -23.48
N GLN A 62 11.63 -11.11 -23.04
CA GLN A 62 12.43 -10.10 -23.73
C GLN A 62 12.86 -10.75 -25.03
N GLY A 63 12.04 -10.56 -26.08
CA GLY A 63 12.34 -10.91 -27.45
C GLY A 63 13.24 -9.87 -28.09
#